data_AF-A0A955VY42-F1
#
_entry.id   AF-A0A955VY42-F1
#
_cell.length_a   1.000
_cell.length_b   1.000
_cell.length_c   1.000
_cell.angle_alpha   90.00
_cell.angle_beta   90.00
_cell.angle_gamma   90.00
#
_symmetry.space_group_name_H-M   'P 1'
#
loop_
_entity.id
_entity.type
_entity.pdbx_description
1 polymer ?
#
loop_
_entity_poly.entity_id
_entity_poly.type
_entity_poly.pdbx_seq_one_letter_code
_entity_poly.pdbx_strand_id
1 'polypeptide(L)'
;MSDTSDEVAGPDAGSGGLVEQPHRAVGHAVSASLAVALEVAPVEEPTPRERRRRKRRDRVRPRTISIRRLSKAELNRGRLLYPETDYWKPKTRADCQTIERPCPYVSCKYHLYIDVNPDRGAIKLNFPDLEVWEMTETCALDVAERGGITLEEVGEIMNLTRERVRQVETSGILALARAQGVDRLKDYV
;
A
#
# COMPACT_ATOMS: atom_id res chain seq x y z
N MET A 1 -14.41 -55.78 -4.00
CA MET A 1 -14.83 -55.19 -5.29
C MET A 1 -13.64 -54.40 -5.79
N SER A 2 -12.82 -55.09 -6.56
CA SER A 2 -11.70 -54.58 -7.36
C SER A 2 -12.23 -53.81 -8.58
N ASP A 3 -11.29 -53.17 -9.27
CA ASP A 3 -11.39 -52.59 -10.63
C ASP A 3 -11.97 -51.16 -10.70
N THR A 4 -11.39 -50.18 -11.40
CA THR A 4 -10.26 -50.18 -12.35
C THR A 4 -9.75 -48.76 -12.55
N SER A 5 -8.43 -48.62 -12.73
CA SER A 5 -7.78 -47.47 -13.39
C SER A 5 -8.18 -47.41 -14.86
N ASP A 6 -8.26 -46.20 -15.44
CA ASP A 6 -8.11 -46.02 -16.89
C ASP A 6 -7.25 -44.77 -17.16
N GLU A 7 -5.99 -45.06 -17.48
CA GLU A 7 -5.09 -44.22 -18.28
C GLU A 7 -5.57 -44.26 -19.74
N VAL A 8 -5.56 -43.13 -20.45
CA VAL A 8 -5.44 -43.15 -21.91
C VAL A 8 -4.45 -42.08 -22.36
N ALA A 9 -3.40 -42.58 -23.01
CA ALA A 9 -2.32 -41.86 -23.68
C ALA A 9 -2.78 -41.20 -25.01
N GLY A 10 -1.95 -40.29 -25.55
CA GLY A 10 -2.17 -39.48 -26.77
C GLY A 10 -2.27 -40.27 -28.09
N PRO A 11 -2.07 -39.64 -29.28
CA PRO A 11 -0.71 -39.20 -29.61
C PRO A 11 -0.54 -38.06 -30.66
N ASP A 12 0.73 -37.74 -30.88
CA ASP A 12 1.44 -37.44 -32.14
C ASP A 12 1.54 -36.05 -32.79
N ALA A 13 2.83 -35.79 -33.10
CA ALA A 13 3.43 -34.70 -33.83
C ALA A 13 3.13 -34.77 -35.35
N GLY A 14 3.16 -33.60 -36.00
CA GLY A 14 3.07 -33.47 -37.46
C GLY A 14 3.92 -32.30 -37.95
N SER A 15 5.11 -32.64 -38.41
CA SER A 15 6.08 -31.82 -39.15
C SER A 15 5.69 -31.63 -40.63
N GLY A 16 6.23 -30.57 -41.24
CA GLY A 16 6.31 -30.38 -42.70
C GLY A 16 5.18 -29.50 -43.25
N GLY A 17 5.38 -28.65 -44.24
CA GLY A 17 6.45 -28.51 -45.21
C GLY A 17 5.91 -27.59 -46.31
N LEU A 18 6.83 -26.98 -47.05
CA LEU A 18 6.62 -25.99 -48.09
C LEU A 18 5.48 -26.34 -49.07
N VAL A 19 4.70 -25.32 -49.44
CA VAL A 19 4.18 -25.21 -50.81
C VAL A 19 4.42 -23.79 -51.32
N GLU A 20 5.39 -23.72 -52.21
CA GLU A 20 5.75 -22.62 -53.08
C GLU A 20 4.87 -22.70 -54.34
N GLN A 21 4.35 -21.56 -54.85
CA GLN A 21 4.36 -21.16 -56.27
C GLN A 21 3.51 -19.89 -56.57
N PRO A 22 3.75 -19.17 -57.69
CA PRO A 22 3.99 -17.73 -57.69
C PRO A 22 2.93 -16.94 -58.50
N HIS A 23 3.33 -15.82 -59.11
CA HIS A 23 2.62 -14.93 -60.04
C HIS A 23 2.00 -13.66 -59.43
N ARG A 24 2.76 -12.55 -59.40
CA ARG A 24 2.82 -11.59 -60.52
C ARG A 24 3.77 -10.45 -60.16
N ALA A 25 4.83 -10.32 -60.95
CA ALA A 25 5.72 -9.17 -60.91
C ALA A 25 5.00 -7.95 -61.48
N VAL A 26 4.97 -6.86 -60.72
CA VAL A 26 4.92 -5.50 -61.26
C VAL A 26 5.94 -4.69 -60.47
N GLY A 27 7.10 -4.50 -61.10
CA GLY A 27 8.14 -3.63 -60.55
C GLY A 27 7.66 -2.19 -60.53
N HIS A 28 7.82 -1.55 -59.38
CA HIS A 28 7.98 -0.10 -59.29
C HIS A 28 9.22 0.16 -58.43
N ALA A 29 10.26 0.63 -59.10
CA ALA A 29 11.44 1.15 -58.46
C ALA A 29 11.08 2.43 -57.71
N VAL A 30 11.20 2.42 -56.38
CA VAL A 30 11.42 3.65 -55.62
C VAL A 30 12.43 3.34 -54.52
N SER A 31 13.69 3.53 -54.87
CA SER A 31 14.80 3.66 -53.95
C SER A 31 14.63 4.94 -53.13
N ALA A 32 14.39 4.79 -51.82
CA ALA A 32 14.81 5.75 -50.81
C ALA A 32 14.66 5.09 -49.44
N SER A 33 15.79 4.59 -48.92
CA SER A 33 15.94 4.16 -47.54
C SER A 33 15.61 5.33 -46.61
N LEU A 34 14.40 5.36 -46.05
CA LEU A 34 14.08 6.25 -44.94
C LEU A 34 14.40 5.53 -43.63
N ALA A 35 15.69 5.39 -43.33
CA ALA A 35 16.13 5.07 -41.99
C ALA A 35 15.93 6.32 -41.13
N VAL A 36 14.78 6.42 -40.47
CA VAL A 36 14.58 7.39 -39.40
C VAL A 36 15.49 6.96 -38.25
N ALA A 37 16.65 7.61 -38.16
CA ALA A 37 17.45 7.59 -36.94
C ALA A 37 16.62 8.30 -35.86
N LEU A 38 15.88 7.50 -35.07
CA LEU A 38 15.40 7.95 -33.77
C LEU A 38 16.64 8.17 -32.91
N GLU A 39 17.17 9.38 -32.94
CA GLU A 39 18.06 9.85 -31.89
C GLU A 39 17.26 9.80 -30.59
N VAL A 40 17.48 8.73 -29.82
CA VAL A 40 16.97 8.63 -28.46
C VAL A 40 17.74 9.69 -27.67
N ALA A 41 17.13 10.86 -27.54
CA ALA A 41 17.63 11.90 -26.65
C ALA A 41 17.92 11.26 -25.28
N PRO A 42 19.10 11.55 -24.67
CA PRO A 42 19.42 10.97 -23.38
C PRO A 42 18.32 11.38 -22.40
N VAL A 43 17.65 10.38 -21.83
CA VAL A 43 16.64 10.61 -20.80
C VAL A 43 17.39 11.12 -19.58
N GLU A 44 17.46 12.45 -19.40
CA GLU A 44 18.07 13.05 -18.22
C GLU A 44 17.41 12.45 -16.98
N GLU A 45 18.22 11.72 -16.20
CA GLU A 45 17.72 11.12 -14.98
C GLU A 45 17.27 12.25 -14.05
N PRO A 46 16.01 12.21 -13.56
CA PRO A 46 15.51 13.26 -12.72
C PRO A 46 16.39 13.40 -11.49
N THR A 47 16.72 14.64 -11.15
CA THR A 47 17.56 14.94 -9.98
C THR A 47 16.90 14.37 -8.71
N PRO A 48 17.66 14.07 -7.63
CA PRO A 48 17.07 13.59 -6.38
C PRO A 48 15.95 14.49 -5.84
N ARG A 49 16.03 15.80 -6.10
CA ARG A 49 14.99 16.78 -5.76
C ARG A 49 13.74 16.63 -6.63
N GLU A 50 13.89 16.41 -7.93
CA GLU A 50 12.77 16.17 -8.84
C GLU A 50 12.12 14.80 -8.61
N ARG A 51 12.90 13.76 -8.30
CA ARG A 51 12.38 12.45 -7.87
C ARG A 51 11.54 12.59 -6.59
N ARG A 52 12.04 13.33 -5.60
CA ARG A 52 11.28 13.66 -4.37
C ARG A 52 10.00 14.45 -4.67
N ARG A 53 10.03 15.40 -5.61
CA ARG A 53 8.83 16.17 -6.03
C ARG A 53 7.81 15.30 -6.76
N ARG A 54 8.25 14.43 -7.67
CA ARG A 54 7.37 13.48 -8.39
C ARG A 54 6.75 12.48 -7.41
N LYS A 55 7.54 11.87 -6.53
CA LYS A 55 7.07 10.97 -5.47
C LYS A 55 6.07 11.63 -4.51
N ARG A 56 6.16 12.95 -4.30
CA ARG A 56 5.17 13.73 -3.53
C ARG A 56 3.89 14.02 -4.32
N ARG A 57 3.97 14.15 -5.64
CA ARG A 57 2.82 14.45 -6.52
C ARG A 57 1.95 13.22 -6.79
N ASP A 58 2.54 12.02 -6.73
CA ASP A 58 1.86 10.74 -6.91
C ASP A 58 1.31 10.12 -5.62
N ARG A 59 1.42 10.76 -4.46
CA ARG A 59 0.84 10.21 -3.23
C ARG A 59 -0.67 10.18 -3.36
N VAL A 60 -1.23 8.97 -3.41
CA VAL A 60 -2.68 8.79 -3.40
C VAL A 60 -3.20 9.32 -2.07
N ARG A 61 -4.28 10.10 -2.15
CA ARG A 61 -4.86 10.72 -0.95
C ARG A 61 -5.46 9.65 -0.04
N PRO A 62 -5.36 9.81 1.29
CA PRO A 62 -6.03 8.91 2.22
C PRO A 62 -7.53 8.79 1.93
N ARG A 63 -8.06 7.57 1.99
CA ARG A 63 -9.47 7.28 1.72
C ARG A 63 -10.22 7.09 3.02
N THR A 64 -11.33 7.81 3.21
CA THR A 64 -12.19 7.64 4.40
C THR A 64 -13.46 6.89 4.04
N ILE A 65 -13.72 5.79 4.72
CA ILE A 65 -14.94 4.99 4.66
C ILE A 65 -15.80 5.38 5.87
N SER A 66 -17.03 5.83 5.61
CA SER A 66 -17.97 6.24 6.66
C SER A 66 -19.06 5.18 6.81
N ILE A 67 -19.17 4.58 7.99
CA ILE A 67 -20.23 3.60 8.28
C ILE A 67 -21.62 4.19 8.03
N ARG A 68 -21.84 5.46 8.41
CA ARG A 68 -23.14 6.14 8.24
C ARG A 68 -23.55 6.36 6.77
N ARG A 69 -22.61 6.26 5.83
CA ARG A 69 -22.88 6.42 4.39
C ARG A 69 -23.11 5.09 3.68
N LEU A 70 -22.86 3.96 4.35
CA LEU A 70 -23.12 2.64 3.80
C LEU A 70 -24.61 2.31 3.93
N SER A 71 -25.18 1.74 2.87
CA SER A 71 -26.53 1.20 2.91
C SER A 71 -26.61 -0.01 3.83
N LYS A 72 -27.81 -0.28 4.35
CA LYS A 72 -28.06 -1.48 5.17
C LYS A 72 -27.72 -2.77 4.40
N ALA A 73 -27.93 -2.78 3.08
CA ALA A 73 -27.57 -3.90 2.22
C ALA A 73 -26.04 -4.12 2.13
N GLU A 74 -25.25 -3.05 2.02
CA GLU A 74 -23.79 -3.13 2.03
C GLU A 74 -23.25 -3.59 3.38
N LEU A 75 -23.80 -3.09 4.49
CA LEU A 75 -23.43 -3.52 5.83
C LEU A 75 -23.73 -5.02 6.05
N ASN A 76 -24.92 -5.48 5.64
CA ASN A 76 -25.29 -6.88 5.73
C ASN A 76 -24.40 -7.77 4.85
N ARG A 77 -24.08 -7.32 3.63
CA ARG A 77 -23.15 -8.02 2.74
C ARG A 77 -21.77 -8.15 3.37
N GLY A 78 -21.25 -7.07 3.96
CA GLY A 78 -19.97 -7.08 4.67
C GLY A 78 -19.96 -8.11 5.81
N ARG A 79 -21.01 -8.14 6.62
CA ARG A 79 -21.16 -9.10 7.73
C ARG A 79 -21.24 -10.55 7.26
N LEU A 80 -21.87 -10.81 6.12
CA LEU A 80 -21.97 -12.16 5.55
C LEU A 80 -20.64 -12.64 4.96
N LEU A 81 -19.92 -11.75 4.25
CA LEU A 81 -18.62 -12.08 3.64
C LEU A 81 -17.51 -12.22 4.68
N TYR A 82 -17.53 -11.38 5.72
CA TYR A 82 -16.51 -11.31 6.75
C TYR A 82 -17.18 -11.44 8.13
N PRO A 83 -17.55 -12.67 8.56
CA PRO A 83 -18.10 -12.87 9.88
C PRO A 83 -17.07 -12.49 10.95
N GLU A 84 -17.56 -11.90 12.05
CA GLU A 84 -16.73 -11.66 13.23
C GLU A 84 -16.28 -13.01 13.77
N THR A 85 -15.01 -13.32 13.54
CA THR A 85 -14.36 -14.54 14.02
C THR A 85 -13.46 -14.16 15.18
N ASP A 86 -13.57 -14.90 16.28
CA ASP A 86 -12.64 -14.76 17.37
C ASP A 86 -11.34 -15.47 17.00
N TYR A 87 -10.29 -14.68 16.87
CA TYR A 87 -8.92 -15.16 16.71
C TYR A 87 -8.04 -14.53 17.78
N TRP A 88 -6.93 -15.19 18.07
CA TRP A 88 -5.99 -14.69 19.07
C TRP A 88 -5.39 -13.34 18.62
N LYS A 89 -5.47 -12.35 19.51
CA LYS A 89 -4.88 -11.01 19.33
C LYS A 89 -3.99 -10.68 20.53
N PRO A 90 -2.78 -10.14 20.32
CA PRO A 90 -1.93 -9.70 21.42
C PRO A 90 -2.60 -8.55 22.17
N LYS A 91 -2.59 -8.62 23.50
CA LYS A 91 -3.19 -7.59 24.37
C LYS A 91 -2.16 -6.59 24.86
N THR A 92 -0.92 -7.04 25.02
CA THR A 92 0.17 -6.21 25.53
C THR A 92 1.27 -6.04 24.50
N ARG A 93 2.14 -5.04 24.72
CA ARG A 93 3.32 -4.80 23.88
C ARG A 93 4.27 -5.99 23.91
N ALA A 94 4.44 -6.63 25.07
CA ALA A 94 5.29 -7.80 25.23
C ALA A 94 4.84 -8.96 24.31
N ASP A 95 3.52 -9.12 24.15
CA ASP A 95 2.96 -10.18 23.30
C ASP A 95 3.14 -9.90 21.80
N CYS A 96 3.21 -8.63 21.38
CA CYS A 96 3.27 -8.26 19.96
C CYS A 96 4.66 -7.87 19.45
N GLN A 97 5.63 -7.66 20.34
CA GLN A 97 6.98 -7.22 19.97
C GLN A 97 7.72 -8.27 19.14
N THR A 98 7.52 -9.54 19.44
CA THR A 98 8.20 -10.68 18.80
C THR A 98 7.51 -11.18 17.52
N ILE A 99 6.38 -10.57 17.12
CA ILE A 99 5.63 -10.96 15.92
C ILE A 99 6.35 -10.43 14.68
N GLU A 100 6.40 -11.24 13.62
CA GLU A 100 7.00 -10.87 12.34
C GLU A 100 6.39 -9.57 11.78
N ARG A 101 7.22 -8.76 11.12
CA ARG A 101 6.78 -7.53 10.44
C ARG A 101 6.71 -7.80 8.94
N PRO A 102 5.73 -7.25 8.20
CA PRO A 102 4.67 -6.30 8.58
C PRO A 102 3.58 -6.88 9.52
N CYS A 103 3.06 -6.06 10.44
CA CYS A 103 2.12 -6.53 11.47
C CYS A 103 0.77 -6.98 10.88
N PRO A 104 0.30 -8.21 11.14
CA PRO A 104 -0.98 -8.69 10.59
C PRO A 104 -2.21 -8.08 11.30
N TYR A 105 -2.03 -7.51 12.48
CA TYR A 105 -3.12 -7.00 13.32
C TYR A 105 -3.50 -5.56 12.96
N VAL A 106 -4.07 -5.36 11.76
CA VAL A 106 -4.50 -4.04 11.25
C VAL A 106 -5.57 -3.35 12.10
N SER A 107 -6.28 -4.10 12.96
CA SER A 107 -7.27 -3.55 13.90
C SER A 107 -6.64 -2.92 15.15
N CYS A 108 -5.33 -3.02 15.33
CA CYS A 108 -4.65 -2.46 16.50
C CYS A 108 -4.67 -0.92 16.46
N LYS A 109 -4.84 -0.29 17.63
CA LYS A 109 -4.85 1.17 17.80
C LYS A 109 -3.58 1.86 17.28
N TYR A 110 -2.45 1.17 17.32
CA TYR A 110 -1.15 1.71 16.92
C TYR A 110 -0.75 1.35 15.49
N HIS A 111 -1.65 0.72 14.73
CA HIS A 111 -1.37 0.30 13.36
C HIS A 111 -1.43 1.50 12.40
N LEU A 112 -0.39 1.69 11.59
CA LEU A 112 -0.25 2.88 10.73
C LEU A 112 -1.11 2.84 9.45
N TYR A 113 -1.65 1.68 9.09
CA TYR A 113 -2.49 1.53 7.90
C TYR A 113 -3.90 2.13 8.06
N ILE A 114 -4.50 2.03 9.26
CA ILE A 114 -5.91 2.34 9.50
C ILE A 114 -6.06 3.25 10.73
N ASP A 115 -6.73 4.38 10.54
CA ASP A 115 -7.16 5.27 11.63
C ASP A 115 -8.69 5.19 11.81
N VAL A 116 -9.15 4.81 13.01
CA VAL A 116 -10.58 4.72 13.34
C VAL A 116 -11.00 5.90 14.22
N ASN A 117 -12.03 6.63 13.81
CA ASN A 117 -12.64 7.66 14.64
C ASN A 117 -13.67 7.02 15.60
N PRO A 118 -13.47 7.10 16.93
CA PRO A 118 -14.31 6.38 17.90
C PRO A 118 -15.76 6.89 17.93
N ASP A 119 -15.98 8.19 17.72
CA ASP A 119 -17.33 8.79 17.84
C ASP A 119 -18.19 8.57 16.59
N ARG A 120 -17.55 8.69 15.41
CA ARG A 120 -18.25 8.64 14.11
C ARG A 120 -18.20 7.27 13.45
N GLY A 121 -17.33 6.37 13.91
CA GLY A 121 -17.07 5.08 13.26
C GLY A 121 -16.53 5.23 11.84
N ALA A 122 -15.86 6.35 11.54
CA ALA A 122 -15.23 6.56 10.23
C ALA A 122 -13.84 5.90 10.24
N ILE A 123 -13.55 5.14 9.20
CA ILE A 123 -12.30 4.41 9.01
C ILE A 123 -11.50 5.12 7.92
N LYS A 124 -10.32 5.64 8.25
CA LYS A 124 -9.40 6.28 7.31
C LYS A 124 -8.26 5.33 6.97
N LEU A 125 -8.12 5.03 5.69
CA LEU A 125 -6.98 4.31 5.13
C LEU A 125 -5.90 5.34 4.77
N ASN A 126 -4.72 5.21 5.38
CA ASN A 126 -3.63 6.16 5.18
C ASN A 126 -3.00 6.02 3.79
N PHE A 127 -2.82 4.78 3.34
CA PHE A 127 -2.29 4.43 2.02
C PHE A 127 -3.28 3.49 1.34
N PRO A 128 -4.26 4.01 0.58
CA PRO A 128 -5.23 3.16 -0.11
C PRO A 128 -4.64 2.44 -1.34
N ASP A 129 -3.44 2.83 -1.74
CA ASP A 129 -2.67 2.37 -2.89
C ASP A 129 -1.63 1.31 -2.54
N LEU A 130 -1.29 1.15 -1.25
CA LEU A 130 -0.35 0.14 -0.77
C LEU A 130 -1.08 -0.89 0.07
N GLU A 131 -0.65 -2.13 -0.06
CA GLU A 131 -1.10 -3.20 0.82
C GLU A 131 -0.23 -3.28 2.08
N VAL A 132 -0.72 -3.97 3.12
CA VAL A 132 -0.07 -4.02 4.44
C VAL A 132 1.35 -4.60 4.35
N TRP A 133 1.56 -5.57 3.46
CA TRP A 133 2.87 -6.21 3.25
C TRP A 133 3.88 -5.33 2.49
N GLU A 134 3.42 -4.27 1.83
CA GLU A 134 4.27 -3.34 1.09
C GLU A 134 4.69 -2.13 1.96
N MET A 135 4.09 -1.99 3.14
CA MET A 135 4.39 -0.90 4.06
C MET A 135 5.78 -1.08 4.68
N THR A 136 6.56 -0.01 4.69
CA THR A 136 7.86 0.02 5.38
C THR A 136 7.69 -0.04 6.90
N GLU A 137 6.65 0.60 7.43
CA GLU A 137 6.38 0.72 8.85
C GLU A 137 4.91 0.46 9.13
N THR A 138 4.61 -0.56 9.94
CA THR A 138 3.22 -0.89 10.30
C THR A 138 2.82 -0.47 11.71
N CYS A 139 3.78 -0.18 12.59
CA CYS A 139 3.53 0.04 14.02
C CYS A 139 4.09 1.38 14.51
N ALA A 140 3.24 2.23 15.06
CA ALA A 140 3.65 3.50 15.65
C ALA A 140 4.59 3.34 16.86
N LEU A 141 4.44 2.24 17.63
CA LEU A 141 5.30 1.96 18.78
C LEU A 141 6.72 1.58 18.35
N ASP A 142 6.86 0.79 17.29
CA ASP A 142 8.19 0.43 16.76
C ASP A 142 8.93 1.66 16.21
N VAL A 143 8.19 2.59 15.61
CA VAL A 143 8.74 3.89 15.16
C VAL A 143 9.15 4.75 16.35
N ALA A 144 8.35 4.77 17.43
CA ALA A 144 8.66 5.54 18.64
C ALA A 144 9.87 5.00 19.41
N GLU A 145 10.04 3.67 19.48
CA GLU A 145 11.17 3.02 20.18
C GLU A 145 12.54 3.37 19.55
N ARG A 146 12.60 3.68 18.25
CA ARG A 146 13.85 4.08 17.60
C ARG A 146 14.35 5.45 18.07
N GLY A 147 13.45 6.30 18.57
CA GLY A 147 13.76 7.67 18.96
C GLY A 147 14.11 8.59 17.78
N GLY A 148 13.90 9.90 17.97
CA GLY A 148 14.49 10.93 17.10
C GLY A 148 13.97 10.99 15.66
N ILE A 149 12.66 10.93 15.45
CA ILE A 149 12.06 11.08 14.11
C ILE A 149 11.76 12.55 13.77
N THR A 150 12.00 12.94 12.51
CA THR A 150 11.68 14.30 12.03
C THR A 150 10.20 14.43 11.66
N LEU A 151 9.67 15.66 11.68
CA LEU A 151 8.29 15.95 11.23
C LEU A 151 8.02 15.56 9.76
N GLU A 152 9.07 15.52 8.95
CA GLU A 152 8.99 15.15 7.55
C GLU A 152 8.80 13.65 7.40
N GLU A 153 9.61 12.86 8.11
CA GLU A 153 9.53 11.39 8.14
C GLU A 153 8.19 10.92 8.72
N VAL A 154 7.70 11.54 9.81
CA VAL A 154 6.35 11.26 10.34
C VAL A 154 5.28 11.51 9.27
N GLY A 155 5.43 12.59 8.50
CA GLY A 155 4.53 12.91 7.40
C GLY A 155 4.57 11.85 6.29
N GLU A 156 5.74 11.28 6.00
CA GLU A 156 5.87 10.18 5.03
C GLU A 156 5.21 8.91 5.54
N ILE A 157 5.40 8.57 6.81
CA ILE A 157 4.86 7.35 7.45
C ILE A 157 3.33 7.39 7.62
N MET A 158 2.74 8.57 7.85
CA MET A 158 1.29 8.71 8.09
C MET A 158 0.51 9.26 6.88
N ASN A 159 1.17 9.45 5.73
CA ASN A 159 0.63 10.15 4.56
C ASN A 159 0.03 11.53 4.91
N LEU A 160 0.78 12.32 5.69
CA LEU A 160 0.44 13.67 6.10
C LEU A 160 1.45 14.68 5.55
N THR A 161 1.01 15.93 5.40
CA THR A 161 1.97 17.01 5.12
C THR A 161 2.76 17.33 6.38
N ARG A 162 4.02 17.76 6.22
CA ARG A 162 4.87 18.22 7.34
C ARG A 162 4.15 19.24 8.23
N GLU A 163 3.47 20.21 7.59
CA GLU A 163 2.73 21.24 8.33
C GLU A 163 1.55 20.65 9.11
N ARG A 164 0.87 19.62 8.58
CA ARG A 164 -0.20 18.95 9.32
C ARG A 164 0.35 18.24 10.56
N VAL A 165 1.50 17.57 10.46
CA VAL A 165 2.16 16.94 11.62
C VAL A 165 2.50 18.01 12.66
N ARG A 166 3.10 19.13 12.26
CA ARG A 166 3.41 20.26 13.16
C ARG A 166 2.17 20.80 13.89
N GLN A 167 1.05 20.91 13.19
CA GLN A 167 -0.22 21.35 13.80
C GLN A 167 -0.72 20.36 14.85
N VAL A 168 -0.67 19.05 14.54
CA VAL A 168 -1.07 18.00 15.47
C VAL A 168 -0.16 17.99 16.69
N GLU A 169 1.15 18.12 16.51
CA GLU A 169 2.13 18.24 17.59
C GLU A 169 1.82 19.45 18.49
N THR A 170 1.65 20.63 17.90
CA THR A 170 1.33 21.86 18.65
C THR A 170 0.02 21.69 19.43
N SER A 171 -1.01 21.14 18.80
CA SER A 171 -2.29 20.86 19.45
C SER A 171 -2.16 19.82 20.57
N GLY A 172 -1.32 18.82 20.39
CA GLY A 172 -1.03 17.78 21.38
C GLY A 172 -0.33 18.34 22.60
N ILE A 173 0.70 19.17 22.41
CA ILE A 173 1.42 19.86 23.49
C ILE A 173 0.45 20.73 24.30
N LEU A 174 -0.42 21.49 23.62
CA LEU A 174 -1.43 22.32 24.29
C LEU A 174 -2.45 21.48 25.07
N ALA A 175 -2.86 20.33 24.54
CA ALA A 175 -3.77 19.42 25.22
C ALA A 175 -3.12 18.79 26.46
N LEU A 176 -1.84 18.38 26.36
CA LEU A 176 -1.07 17.87 27.48
C LEU A 176 -0.89 18.93 28.57
N ALA A 177 -0.55 20.18 28.21
CA ALA A 177 -0.41 21.27 29.17
C ALA A 177 -1.69 21.54 29.98
N ARG A 178 -2.88 21.21 29.45
CA ARG A 178 -4.17 21.34 30.13
C ARG A 178 -4.57 20.09 30.91
N ALA A 179 -3.99 18.94 30.59
CA ALA A 179 -4.32 17.69 31.24
C ALA A 179 -3.76 17.67 32.67
N GLN A 180 -4.63 17.47 33.66
CA GLN A 180 -4.22 17.28 35.05
C GLN A 180 -3.40 15.98 35.15
N GLY A 181 -2.14 16.10 35.57
CA GLY A 181 -1.22 14.96 35.68
C GLY A 181 0.15 15.19 35.04
N VAL A 182 0.30 16.21 34.20
CA VAL A 182 1.61 16.57 33.61
C VAL A 182 2.57 17.17 34.63
N ASP A 183 2.08 17.68 35.76
CA ASP A 183 2.96 18.12 36.85
C ASP A 183 3.83 16.97 37.39
N ARG A 184 3.32 15.73 37.44
CA ARG A 184 4.09 14.55 37.88
C ARG A 184 5.21 14.17 36.92
N LEU A 185 5.13 14.60 35.66
CA LEU A 185 6.18 14.35 34.66
C LEU A 185 7.36 15.31 34.83
N LYS A 186 7.15 16.48 35.44
CA LYS A 186 8.22 17.44 35.73
C LYS A 186 9.23 16.88 36.73
N ASP A 187 8.81 15.97 37.59
CA ASP A 187 9.66 15.34 38.61
C ASP A 187 10.69 14.35 38.01
N TYR A 188 10.54 13.97 36.74
CA TYR A 188 11.44 13.03 36.02
C TYR A 188 12.40 13.75 35.06
N VAL A 189 12.40 15.08 35.03
CA VAL A 189 13.28 15.93 34.20
C VAL A 189 14.34 16.57 35.10
#